data_AF-A0A7S4HFH8-F1
#
_entry.id   AF-A0A7S4HFH8-F1
#
_cell.length_a   1.000
_cell.length_b   1.000
_cell.length_c   1.000
_cell.angle_alpha   90.00
_cell.angle_beta   90.00
_cell.angle_gamma   90.00
#
_symmetry.space_group_name_H-M   'P 1'
#
loop_
_entity.id
_entity.type
_entity.pdbx_description
1 polymer ?
#
loop_
_entity_poly.entity_id
_entity_poly.type
_entity_poly.pdbx_seq_one_letter_code
_entity_poly.pdbx_strand_id
1 'polypeptide(L)'
;AGPTASFSGAGDEGVDILPGDVDVEMEVAPDACWDCEGSTLIYTATITLTEALSGTVLEIPCLDGRQLAIPITQVVSPGSTKKWPGEGMPTEDGGKGNLLIKFDIQFPETLTPAQKTALKKTLAQ
;
A
#
# COMPACT_ATOMS: atom_id res chain seq x y z
N ALA A 1 -3.04 2.51 16.92
CA ALA A 1 -3.08 1.58 18.05
C ALA A 1 -3.50 0.22 17.51
N GLY A 2 -2.59 -0.75 17.51
CA GLY A 2 -2.96 -2.13 17.22
C GLY A 2 -3.58 -2.79 18.45
N PRO A 3 -3.88 -4.09 18.38
CA PRO A 3 -4.46 -4.82 19.51
C PRO A 3 -3.48 -4.87 20.69
N THR A 4 -4.03 -4.80 21.91
CA THR A 4 -3.30 -5.03 23.15
C THR A 4 -3.57 -6.45 23.64
N ALA A 5 -2.53 -7.17 24.03
CA ALA A 5 -2.62 -8.50 24.61
C ALA A 5 -2.07 -8.48 26.05
N SER A 6 -2.89 -8.87 27.02
CA SER A 6 -2.52 -8.95 28.43
C SER A 6 -2.10 -10.37 28.80
N PHE A 7 -0.92 -10.51 29.40
CA PHE A 7 -0.36 -11.78 29.87
C PHE A 7 -0.19 -11.74 31.38
N SER A 8 -1.07 -12.44 32.09
CA SER A 8 -1.05 -12.44 33.55
C SER A 8 0.12 -13.22 34.13
N GLY A 9 0.77 -12.67 35.16
CA GLY A 9 1.92 -13.28 35.84
C GLY A 9 3.19 -13.39 34.98
N ALA A 10 3.27 -12.66 33.86
CA ALA A 10 4.43 -12.63 32.97
C ALA A 10 5.41 -11.49 33.28
N GLY A 11 5.14 -10.70 34.34
CA GLY A 11 6.00 -9.61 34.79
C GLY A 11 7.17 -10.09 35.65
N ASP A 12 7.95 -9.13 36.15
CA ASP A 12 9.13 -9.44 36.96
C ASP A 12 8.77 -10.20 38.25
N GLU A 13 9.51 -11.28 38.54
CA GLU A 13 9.34 -12.12 39.72
C GLU A 13 10.47 -11.86 40.74
N GLY A 14 10.14 -11.90 42.04
CA GLY A 14 11.09 -11.77 43.14
C GLY A 14 10.74 -12.65 44.34
N VAL A 15 11.68 -12.82 45.28
CA VAL A 15 11.42 -13.57 46.53
C VAL A 15 10.27 -12.89 47.30
N ASP A 16 9.19 -13.64 47.56
CA ASP A 16 7.92 -13.16 48.15
C ASP A 16 7.16 -12.09 47.33
N ILE A 17 7.48 -11.91 46.04
CA ILE A 17 6.76 -11.00 45.14
C ILE A 17 6.08 -11.83 44.04
N LEU A 18 4.75 -11.78 44.00
CA LEU A 18 3.97 -12.37 42.90
C LEU A 18 4.27 -11.58 41.61
N PRO A 19 4.54 -12.27 40.49
CA PRO A 19 4.81 -11.61 39.22
C PRO A 19 3.57 -10.84 38.75
N GLY A 20 3.81 -9.63 38.25
CA GLY A 20 2.78 -8.77 37.70
C GLY A 20 2.28 -9.22 36.32
N ASP A 21 1.35 -8.45 35.76
CA ASP A 21 0.83 -8.66 34.42
C ASP A 21 1.60 -7.83 33.40
N VAL A 22 1.72 -8.34 32.16
CA VAL A 22 2.37 -7.65 31.05
C VAL A 22 1.37 -7.39 29.95
N ASP A 23 1.15 -6.11 29.64
CA ASP A 23 0.37 -5.69 28.48
C ASP A 23 1.32 -5.44 27.30
N VAL A 24 1.06 -6.13 26.19
CA VAL A 24 1.78 -5.96 24.94
C VAL A 24 0.89 -5.21 23.96
N GLU A 25 1.25 -3.97 23.65
CA GLU A 25 0.63 -3.23 22.55
C GLU A 25 1.34 -3.54 21.24
N MET A 26 0.57 -3.96 20.23
CA MET A 26 1.11 -4.22 18.90
C MET A 26 1.04 -2.95 18.06
N GLU A 27 2.13 -2.62 17.38
CA GLU A 27 2.17 -1.57 16.38
C GLU A 27 2.62 -2.12 15.03
N VAL A 28 1.99 -1.64 13.95
CA VAL A 28 2.42 -1.97 12.60
C VAL A 28 3.63 -1.11 12.27
N ALA A 29 4.75 -1.76 11.95
CA ALA A 29 5.96 -1.05 11.54
C ALA A 29 5.70 -0.32 10.21
N PRO A 30 6.14 0.94 10.07
CA PRO A 30 5.99 1.66 8.82
C PRO A 30 6.80 0.99 7.71
N ASP A 31 6.17 0.77 6.56
CA ASP A 31 6.80 0.30 5.33
C ASP A 31 6.83 1.41 4.28
N ALA A 32 7.79 1.37 3.36
CA ALA A 32 7.96 2.41 2.35
C ALA A 32 6.84 2.40 1.30
N CYS A 33 6.28 1.22 1.00
CA CYS A 33 5.29 1.05 -0.07
C CYS A 33 3.93 0.60 0.47
N TRP A 34 3.90 -0.04 1.63
CA TRP A 34 2.71 -0.62 2.24
C TRP A 34 2.20 0.20 3.42
N ASP A 35 0.89 0.33 3.48
CA ASP A 35 0.17 0.92 4.60
C ASP A 35 -1.11 0.10 4.84
N CYS A 36 -1.65 0.10 6.05
CA CYS A 36 -2.85 -0.68 6.38
C CYS A 36 -3.87 0.16 7.15
N GLU A 37 -5.12 0.13 6.69
CA GLU A 37 -6.25 0.77 7.33
C GLU A 37 -7.33 -0.28 7.61
N GLY A 38 -7.29 -0.84 8.82
CA GLY A 38 -8.13 -1.98 9.20
C GLY A 38 -7.84 -3.20 8.32
N SER A 39 -8.85 -3.66 7.57
CA SER A 39 -8.69 -4.76 6.61
C SER A 39 -8.26 -4.32 5.22
N THR A 40 -8.19 -3.00 4.95
CA THR A 40 -7.76 -2.47 3.65
C THR A 40 -6.25 -2.33 3.64
N LEU A 41 -5.60 -2.97 2.69
CA LEU A 41 -4.18 -2.84 2.42
C LEU A 41 -3.98 -1.74 1.38
N ILE A 42 -3.09 -0.80 1.64
CA ILE A 42 -2.79 0.33 0.76
C ILE A 42 -1.40 0.12 0.19
N TYR A 43 -1.27 0.19 -1.13
CA TYR A 43 0.01 0.10 -1.84
C TYR A 43 0.27 1.37 -2.63
N THR A 44 1.42 2.00 -2.43
CA THR A 44 1.84 3.15 -3.23
C THR A 44 2.68 2.68 -4.41
N ALA A 45 2.10 2.73 -5.61
CA ALA A 45 2.76 2.38 -6.86
C ALA A 45 3.36 3.64 -7.51
N THR A 46 4.68 3.66 -7.65
CA THR A 46 5.38 4.70 -8.39
C THR A 46 5.41 4.34 -9.88
N ILE A 47 4.82 5.18 -10.72
CA ILE A 47 4.76 5.00 -12.18
C ILE A 47 5.23 6.25 -12.92
N THR A 48 5.72 6.10 -14.14
CA THR A 48 6.08 7.23 -14.98
C THR A 48 4.84 7.92 -15.56
N LEU A 49 4.96 9.20 -15.92
CA LEU A 49 3.90 9.92 -16.65
C LEU A 49 3.50 9.20 -17.94
N THR A 50 4.46 8.57 -18.64
CA THR A 50 4.15 7.81 -19.85
C THR A 50 3.23 6.64 -19.53
N GLU A 51 3.57 5.82 -18.54
CA GLU A 51 2.74 4.68 -18.11
C GLU A 51 1.36 5.12 -17.62
N ALA A 52 1.30 6.23 -16.89
CA ALA A 52 0.03 6.80 -16.42
C ALA A 52 -0.91 7.20 -17.56
N LEU A 53 -0.37 7.61 -18.72
CA LEU A 53 -1.14 8.04 -19.89
C LEU A 53 -1.37 6.93 -20.92
N SER A 54 -0.41 6.03 -21.12
CA SER A 54 -0.47 4.96 -22.14
C SER A 54 -0.93 3.62 -21.60
N GLY A 55 -0.99 3.47 -20.27
CA GLY A 55 -1.20 2.20 -19.60
C GLY A 55 0.09 1.43 -19.36
N THR A 56 0.04 0.51 -18.40
CA THR A 56 1.13 -0.37 -17.96
C THR A 56 0.56 -1.61 -17.26
N VAL A 57 1.41 -2.57 -16.91
CA VAL A 57 1.05 -3.68 -16.00
C VAL A 57 1.87 -3.51 -14.74
N LEU A 58 1.19 -3.29 -13.61
CA LEU A 58 1.85 -3.20 -12.31
C LEU A 58 2.10 -4.59 -11.75
N GLU A 59 3.34 -4.87 -11.36
CA GLU A 59 3.71 -6.07 -10.62
C GLU A 59 3.85 -5.73 -9.15
N ILE A 60 2.86 -6.14 -8.36
CA ILE A 60 2.81 -5.83 -6.92
C ILE A 60 3.29 -7.05 -6.12
N PRO A 61 4.35 -6.93 -5.30
CA PRO A 61 4.81 -8.00 -4.43
C PRO A 61 3.87 -8.15 -3.23
N CYS A 62 2.99 -9.14 -3.23
CA CYS A 62 2.06 -9.38 -2.13
C CYS A 62 2.79 -9.81 -0.86
N LEU A 63 2.20 -9.50 0.30
CA LEU A 63 2.75 -9.86 1.62
C LEU A 63 2.86 -11.38 1.85
N ASP A 64 2.13 -12.18 1.07
CA ASP A 64 2.19 -13.65 1.10
C ASP A 64 3.24 -14.25 0.13
N GLY A 65 4.08 -13.40 -0.48
CA GLY A 65 5.14 -13.81 -1.41
C GLY A 65 4.69 -14.03 -2.84
N ARG A 66 3.39 -13.86 -3.16
CA ARG A 66 2.90 -13.86 -4.55
C ARG A 66 3.27 -12.57 -5.27
N GLN A 67 3.25 -12.63 -6.61
CA GLN A 67 3.36 -11.45 -7.47
C GLN A 67 2.02 -11.23 -8.18
N LEU A 68 1.39 -10.09 -7.93
CA LEU A 68 0.09 -9.75 -8.50
C LEU A 68 0.28 -8.80 -9.69
N ALA A 69 -0.09 -9.26 -10.88
CA ALA A 69 -0.04 -8.46 -12.11
C ALA A 69 -1.37 -7.75 -12.35
N ILE A 70 -1.39 -6.42 -12.26
CA ILE A 70 -2.59 -5.60 -12.43
C ILE A 70 -2.47 -4.74 -13.68
N PRO A 71 -3.30 -4.98 -14.72
CA PRO A 71 -3.31 -4.13 -15.90
C PRO A 71 -3.95 -2.78 -15.61
N ILE A 72 -3.21 -1.73 -15.93
CA ILE A 72 -3.65 -0.34 -15.91
C ILE A 72 -3.88 0.08 -17.36
N THR A 73 -5.14 0.08 -17.77
CA THR A 73 -5.54 0.39 -19.16
C THR A 73 -6.14 1.78 -19.33
N GLN A 74 -6.53 2.41 -18.22
CA GLN A 74 -7.12 3.75 -18.20
C GLN A 74 -6.07 4.78 -17.79
N VAL A 75 -6.28 6.02 -18.21
CA VAL A 75 -5.46 7.15 -17.76
C VAL A 75 -5.56 7.28 -16.24
N VAL A 76 -4.41 7.36 -15.59
CA VAL A 76 -4.29 7.52 -14.14
C VAL A 76 -3.96 8.97 -13.83
N SER A 77 -4.76 9.58 -12.97
CA SER A 77 -4.54 10.95 -12.51
C SER A 77 -3.74 10.97 -11.20
N PRO A 78 -2.97 12.03 -10.93
CA PRO A 78 -2.34 12.23 -9.63
C PRO A 78 -3.38 12.16 -8.49
N GLY A 79 -3.08 11.41 -7.43
CA GLY A 79 -3.99 11.23 -6.29
C GLY A 79 -5.19 10.33 -6.55
N SER A 80 -5.34 9.79 -7.77
CA SER A 80 -6.33 8.75 -8.03
C SER A 80 -5.92 7.44 -7.33
N THR A 81 -6.92 6.62 -7.04
CA THR A 81 -6.73 5.32 -6.40
C THR A 81 -7.51 4.24 -7.14
N LYS A 82 -6.97 3.03 -7.15
CA LYS A 82 -7.64 1.87 -7.75
C LYS A 82 -7.85 0.80 -6.70
N LYS A 83 -9.10 0.39 -6.51
CA LYS A 83 -9.49 -0.65 -5.57
C LYS A 83 -9.46 -2.02 -6.25
N TRP A 84 -8.81 -2.98 -5.62
CA TRP A 84 -8.78 -4.38 -6.01
C TRP A 84 -9.32 -5.25 -4.87
N PRO A 85 -10.52 -5.84 -5.02
CA PRO A 85 -11.16 -6.59 -3.93
C PRO A 85 -10.45 -7.93 -3.67
N GLY A 86 -10.43 -8.36 -2.40
CA GLY A 86 -9.94 -9.68 -2.01
C GLY A 86 -8.42 -9.82 -1.88
N GLU A 87 -7.66 -8.74 -2.06
CA GLU A 87 -6.19 -8.71 -1.93
C GLU A 87 -5.72 -7.84 -0.74
N GLY A 88 -6.62 -7.54 0.21
CA GLY A 88 -6.29 -6.86 1.46
C GLY A 88 -5.88 -7.80 2.60
N MET A 89 -5.89 -7.27 3.82
CA MET A 89 -5.59 -8.04 5.03
C MET A 89 -6.72 -9.03 5.36
N PRO A 90 -6.43 -10.16 6.04
CA PRO A 90 -7.46 -11.08 6.52
C PRO A 90 -8.52 -10.38 7.37
N THR A 91 -9.78 -10.78 7.21
CA THR A 91 -10.92 -10.29 8.02
C THR A 91 -11.33 -11.34 9.05
N GLU A 92 -12.01 -10.90 10.12
CA GLU A 92 -12.51 -11.79 11.18
C GLU A 92 -13.47 -12.87 10.65
N ASP A 93 -14.23 -12.55 9.58
CA ASP A 93 -15.15 -13.47 8.91
C ASP A 93 -14.44 -14.53 8.03
N GLY A 94 -13.11 -14.60 8.06
CA GLY A 94 -12.31 -15.55 7.28
C GLY A 94 -12.08 -15.16 5.82
N GLY A 95 -12.45 -13.92 5.44
CA GLY A 95 -12.20 -13.35 4.12
C GLY A 95 -10.90 -12.55 4.05
N LYS A 96 -10.72 -11.85 2.92
CA LYS A 96 -9.70 -10.81 2.75
C LYS A 96 -10.38 -9.48 2.44
N GLY A 97 -9.83 -8.41 2.98
CA GLY A 97 -10.24 -7.05 2.66
C GLY A 97 -9.83 -6.64 1.26
N ASN A 98 -9.69 -5.33 1.04
CA ASN A 98 -9.38 -4.78 -0.27
C ASN A 98 -7.94 -4.29 -0.34
N LEU A 99 -7.35 -4.38 -1.52
CA LEU A 99 -6.13 -3.66 -1.87
C LEU A 99 -6.51 -2.32 -2.50
N LEU A 100 -5.90 -1.23 -2.04
CA LEU A 100 -6.08 0.11 -2.59
C LEU A 100 -4.73 0.61 -3.10
N ILE A 101 -4.64 0.78 -4.42
CA ILE A 101 -3.41 1.22 -5.09
C ILE A 101 -3.48 2.74 -5.20
N LYS A 102 -2.56 3.43 -4.52
CA LYS A 102 -2.29 4.86 -4.70
C LYS A 102 -1.20 5.02 -5.76
N PHE A 103 -1.38 5.97 -6.67
CA PHE A 103 -0.39 6.21 -7.72
C PHE A 103 0.43 7.46 -7.42
N ASP A 104 1.75 7.28 -7.35
CA ASP A 104 2.73 8.35 -7.36
C ASP A 104 3.29 8.49 -8.77
N ILE A 105 2.99 9.61 -9.44
CA ILE A 105 3.33 9.78 -10.87
C ILE A 105 4.60 10.60 -11.00
N GLN A 106 5.66 9.97 -11.51
CA GLN A 106 6.93 10.61 -11.78
C GLN A 106 6.89 11.35 -13.12
N PHE A 107 6.97 12.67 -13.03
CA PHE A 107 7.11 13.54 -14.20
C PHE A 107 8.57 13.58 -14.67
N PRO A 108 8.82 13.65 -15.99
CA PRO A 108 10.16 13.89 -16.49
C PRO A 108 10.63 15.30 -16.09
N GLU A 109 11.89 15.44 -15.68
CA GLU A 109 12.45 16.74 -15.27
C GLU A 109 12.49 17.74 -16.42
N THR A 110 12.76 17.26 -17.64
CA THR A 110 12.86 18.09 -18.83
C THR A 110 12.27 17.39 -20.07
N LEU A 111 11.87 18.20 -21.05
CA LEU A 111 11.39 17.73 -22.35
C LEU A 111 11.99 18.62 -23.44
N THR A 112 12.43 17.98 -24.53
CA THR A 112 12.94 18.68 -25.71
C THR A 112 11.84 19.50 -26.39
N PRO A 113 12.19 20.55 -27.17
CA PRO A 113 11.21 21.32 -27.94
C PRO A 113 10.35 20.45 -28.89
N ALA A 114 10.96 19.41 -29.46
CA ALA A 114 10.26 18.46 -30.33
C ALA A 114 9.21 17.64 -29.56
N GLN A 115 9.57 17.09 -28.39
CA GLN A 115 8.64 16.35 -27.52
C GLN A 115 7.48 17.24 -27.05
N LYS A 116 7.76 18.49 -26.64
CA LYS A 116 6.70 19.44 -26.23
C LYS A 116 5.73 19.74 -27.37
N THR A 117 6.22 19.91 -28.59
CA THR A 117 5.38 20.13 -29.77
C THR A 117 4.51 18.92 -30.08
N ALA A 118 5.08 17.71 -30.02
CA ALA A 118 4.33 16.47 -30.21
C ALA A 118 3.22 16.31 -29.16
N LEU A 119 3.53 16.52 -27.88
CA LEU A 119 2.54 16.45 -26.79
C LEU A 119 1.42 17.47 -26.96
N LYS A 120 1.72 18.72 -27.34
CA LYS A 120 0.69 19.72 -27.64
C LYS A 120 -0.24 19.28 -28.76
N LYS A 121 0.26 18.60 -29.80
CA LYS A 121 -0.57 18.10 -30.90
C LYS A 121 -1.47 16.94 -30.46
N THR A 122 -0.96 16.05 -29.61
CA THR A 122 -1.68 14.82 -29.21
C THR A 122 -2.64 15.03 -28.05
N LEU A 123 -2.29 15.89 -27.08
CA LEU A 123 -3.04 16.11 -25.84
C LEU A 123 -3.84 17.41 -25.83
N ALA A 124 -3.79 18.22 -26.89
CA ALA A 124 -4.70 19.36 -27.01
C ALA A 124 -6.14 18.82 -27.12
N GLN A 125 -6.90 19.00 -26.03
CA GLN A 125 -8.35 18.86 -26.01
C GLN A 125 -9.00 20.22 -26.27
#